data_AF-A0A835KW37-F1
#
_entry.id   AF-A0A835KW37-F1
#
_cell.length_a   1.000
_cell.length_b   1.000
_cell.length_c   1.000
_cell.angle_alpha   90.00
_cell.angle_beta   90.00
_cell.angle_gamma   90.00
#
_symmetry.space_group_name_H-M   'P 1'
#
loop_
_entity.id
_entity.type
_entity.pdbx_description
1 polymer ?
#
loop_
_entity_poly.entity_id
_entity_poly.type
_entity_poly.pdbx_seq_one_letter_code
_entity_poly.pdbx_strand_id
1 'polypeptide(L)'
;MGSLHGESIISQINKRELRSNSFDVGGFKWYILIYPQGCDVCDHLSLFLCVANLDKLLPGWSHFAQFTITLINRDPKKSKYSDTLHRFWKKEHDWGWKKFMELSKLNDGFVVEDVLTIKVQVQVIREKADRPFRCLDSQYRRELILVYLSNVEQICRRFIDERRSKLSRLIDDKLRWSSFSAFWLAMDPSVRRRMAREKTDTILKVLVKHFFIEKEVASTLVIDSLYRGLKALEYQSKNKKGIPKLTETDARSTPMVFIDQDMFVLADDVILLLERAALDTLPHQPSPTKDDKSSQNHTKDGSSREEFKNYSIERDDRWLIELGWKTLELFALAHIFSQIEVAYQEAVALKLQEELIREEEAAGLAEIELKLKKSFRP
;
A
#
# COMPACT_ATOMS: atom_id res chain seq x y z
N MET A 1 -11.97 -20.30 -10.41
CA MET A 1 -12.02 -19.57 -9.13
C MET A 1 -12.49 -20.56 -8.09
N GLY A 2 -11.66 -20.89 -7.10
CA GLY A 2 -12.05 -21.81 -6.02
C GLY A 2 -12.85 -21.05 -4.96
N SER A 3 -13.80 -21.72 -4.30
CA SER A 3 -14.51 -21.16 -3.15
C SER A 3 -13.50 -20.63 -2.14
N LEU A 4 -13.65 -19.37 -1.71
CA LEU A 4 -12.80 -18.75 -0.67
C LEU A 4 -13.22 -19.14 0.74
N HIS A 5 -14.23 -20.00 0.89
CA HIS A 5 -14.95 -20.18 2.14
C HIS A 5 -14.80 -21.61 2.65
N GLY A 6 -14.44 -21.73 3.92
CA GLY A 6 -14.61 -22.93 4.73
C GLY A 6 -15.56 -22.61 5.88
N GLU A 7 -16.46 -23.52 6.21
CA GLU A 7 -17.36 -23.38 7.36
C GLU A 7 -17.21 -24.60 8.26
N SER A 8 -17.18 -24.39 9.57
CA SER A 8 -17.11 -25.44 10.58
C SER A 8 -18.15 -25.19 11.67
N ILE A 9 -18.93 -26.22 11.95
CA ILE A 9 -19.94 -26.26 13.03
C ILE A 9 -19.43 -27.23 14.09
N ILE A 10 -19.48 -26.83 15.36
CA ILE A 10 -18.94 -27.62 16.48
C ILE A 10 -20.00 -27.80 17.56
N SER A 11 -20.15 -29.04 18.03
CA SER A 11 -21.05 -29.42 19.12
C SER A 11 -20.34 -30.12 20.30
N GLN A 12 -19.00 -30.24 20.29
CA GLN A 12 -18.23 -30.99 21.30
C GLN A 12 -17.08 -30.17 21.93
N ILE A 13 -17.41 -29.17 22.74
CA ILE A 13 -16.47 -28.21 23.38
C ILE A 13 -15.60 -28.88 24.47
N ASN A 14 -15.86 -30.14 24.84
CA ASN A 14 -15.18 -30.84 25.94
C ASN A 14 -13.86 -31.53 25.54
N LYS A 15 -13.48 -31.53 24.25
CA LYS A 15 -12.20 -32.12 23.80
C LYS A 15 -11.07 -31.10 23.89
N ARG A 16 -9.84 -31.59 24.18
CA ARG A 16 -8.64 -30.76 24.24
C ARG A 16 -8.36 -30.04 22.92
N GLU A 17 -8.48 -30.76 21.81
CA GLU A 17 -8.37 -30.19 20.46
C GLU A 17 -9.44 -30.79 19.53
N LEU A 18 -9.87 -29.98 18.58
CA LEU A 18 -10.81 -30.34 17.52
C LEU A 18 -10.26 -29.91 16.17
N ARG A 19 -10.61 -30.66 15.12
CA ARG A 19 -10.27 -30.33 13.74
C ARG A 19 -11.52 -30.30 12.90
N SER A 20 -11.66 -29.28 12.05
CA SER A 20 -12.72 -29.23 11.06
C SER A 20 -12.47 -30.25 9.94
N ASN A 21 -13.49 -30.48 9.11
CA ASN A 21 -13.26 -31.08 7.80
C ASN A 21 -12.31 -30.22 6.98
N SER A 22 -11.54 -30.87 6.10
CA SER A 22 -10.65 -30.15 5.18
C SER A 22 -11.44 -29.52 4.02
N PHE A 23 -11.04 -28.34 3.57
CA PHE A 23 -11.62 -27.63 2.44
C PHE A 23 -10.53 -27.13 1.48
N ASP A 24 -10.86 -27.01 0.19
CA ASP A 24 -9.89 -26.67 -0.87
C ASP A 24 -9.97 -25.19 -1.26
N VAL A 25 -8.88 -24.44 -1.06
CA VAL A 25 -8.78 -23.02 -1.45
C VAL A 25 -7.43 -22.74 -2.09
N GLY A 26 -7.45 -22.06 -3.24
CA GLY A 26 -6.23 -21.64 -3.93
C GLY A 26 -5.33 -22.80 -4.37
N GLY A 27 -5.86 -24.01 -4.51
CA GLY A 27 -5.12 -25.23 -4.85
C GLY A 27 -4.50 -25.95 -3.65
N PHE A 28 -4.82 -25.53 -2.43
CA PHE A 28 -4.34 -26.15 -1.20
C PHE A 28 -5.52 -26.61 -0.34
N LYS A 29 -5.32 -27.70 0.40
CA LYS A 29 -6.27 -28.16 1.41
C LYS A 29 -5.97 -27.48 2.74
N TRP A 30 -7.01 -26.97 3.36
CA TRP A 30 -6.97 -26.26 4.63
C TRP A 30 -7.90 -26.93 5.62
N TYR A 31 -7.64 -26.78 6.91
CA TYR A 31 -8.58 -27.12 7.98
C TYR A 31 -8.41 -26.15 9.15
N ILE A 32 -9.40 -26.10 10.02
CA ILE A 32 -9.36 -25.29 11.24
C ILE A 32 -8.96 -26.19 12.40
N LEU A 33 -7.94 -25.79 13.15
CA LEU A 33 -7.55 -26.39 14.40
C LEU A 33 -8.05 -25.52 15.56
N ILE A 34 -8.68 -26.18 16.53
CA ILE A 34 -9.52 -25.51 17.52
C ILE A 34 -9.16 -26.06 18.88
N TYR A 35 -8.86 -25.17 19.81
CA TYR A 35 -8.65 -25.49 21.22
C TYR A 35 -9.76 -24.83 22.04
N PRO A 36 -10.84 -25.56 22.34
CA PRO A 36 -12.01 -25.00 23.00
C PRO A 36 -11.75 -24.47 24.40
N GLN A 37 -10.72 -24.96 25.09
CA GLN A 37 -10.30 -24.54 26.43
C GLN A 37 -8.94 -23.84 26.46
N GLY A 38 -8.39 -23.54 25.28
CA GLY A 38 -7.08 -22.91 25.11
C GLY A 38 -5.97 -23.88 24.71
N CYS A 39 -4.98 -23.33 24.01
CA CYS A 39 -3.75 -24.05 23.63
C CYS A 39 -2.68 -23.89 24.72
N ASP A 40 -2.07 -22.70 24.81
CA ASP A 40 -1.04 -22.36 25.82
C ASP A 40 -1.58 -21.41 26.89
N VAL A 41 -2.70 -20.73 26.60
CA VAL A 41 -3.36 -19.77 27.48
C VAL A 41 -4.70 -20.36 27.85
N CYS A 42 -4.91 -20.61 29.14
CA CYS A 42 -6.19 -21.08 29.66
C CYS A 42 -7.29 -20.01 29.51
N ASP A 43 -8.55 -20.43 29.63
CA ASP A 43 -9.74 -19.56 29.65
C ASP A 43 -9.99 -18.78 28.35
N HIS A 44 -9.33 -19.17 27.26
CA HIS A 44 -9.55 -18.60 25.94
C HIS A 44 -9.80 -19.69 24.91
N LEU A 45 -10.75 -19.47 24.01
CA LEU A 45 -10.85 -20.19 22.75
C LEU A 45 -9.62 -19.81 21.89
N SER A 46 -8.89 -20.81 21.39
CA SER A 46 -7.83 -20.61 20.40
C SER A 46 -8.22 -21.21 19.05
N LEU A 47 -7.98 -20.48 17.96
CA LEU A 47 -8.34 -20.87 16.60
C LEU A 47 -7.15 -20.68 15.66
N PHE A 48 -6.86 -21.69 14.84
CA PHE A 48 -5.78 -21.70 13.86
C PHE A 48 -6.27 -22.20 12.51
N LEU A 49 -5.76 -21.60 11.43
CA LEU A 49 -5.87 -22.12 10.08
C LEU A 49 -4.63 -22.96 9.80
N CYS A 50 -4.82 -24.19 9.31
CA CYS A 50 -3.75 -25.13 9.05
C CYS A 50 -3.78 -25.60 7.60
N VAL A 51 -2.59 -25.79 7.01
CA VAL A 51 -2.42 -26.47 5.73
C VAL A 51 -2.48 -27.98 5.95
N ALA A 52 -3.35 -28.68 5.21
CA ALA A 52 -3.43 -30.12 5.24
C ALA A 52 -2.39 -30.78 4.31
N ASN A 53 -2.20 -32.10 4.45
CA ASN A 53 -1.34 -32.91 3.58
C ASN A 53 0.11 -32.39 3.47
N LEU A 54 0.73 -32.03 4.60
CA LEU A 54 2.10 -31.49 4.65
C LEU A 54 3.12 -32.38 3.93
N ASP A 55 2.92 -33.70 3.98
CA ASP A 55 3.81 -34.69 3.37
C ASP A 55 3.79 -34.63 1.84
N LYS A 56 2.74 -34.06 1.25
CA LYS A 56 2.60 -33.88 -0.20
C LYS A 56 3.17 -32.54 -0.70
N LEU A 57 3.63 -31.67 0.21
CA LEU A 57 4.20 -30.38 -0.15
C LEU A 57 5.66 -30.54 -0.58
N LEU A 58 6.01 -29.93 -1.72
CA LEU A 58 7.36 -29.96 -2.25
C LEU A 58 8.36 -29.25 -1.30
N PRO A 59 9.63 -29.66 -1.28
CA PRO A 59 10.68 -28.90 -0.60
C PRO A 59 10.69 -27.44 -1.06
N GLY A 60 10.81 -26.49 -0.12
CA GLY A 60 10.79 -25.06 -0.42
C GLY A 60 9.38 -24.45 -0.60
N TRP A 61 8.32 -25.23 -0.41
CA TRP A 61 6.94 -24.72 -0.47
C TRP A 61 6.72 -23.57 0.53
N SER A 62 6.25 -22.45 0.01
CA SER A 62 5.81 -21.31 0.80
C SER A 62 4.80 -20.46 0.03
N HIS A 63 3.71 -20.08 0.68
CA HIS A 63 2.72 -19.17 0.09
C HIS A 63 2.16 -18.21 1.13
N PHE A 64 1.94 -16.97 0.68
CA PHE A 64 1.11 -16.04 1.43
C PHE A 64 -0.35 -16.45 1.32
N ALA A 65 -1.06 -16.47 2.44
CA ALA A 65 -2.50 -16.52 2.48
C ALA A 65 -3.00 -15.45 3.45
N GLN A 66 -4.00 -14.72 3.00
CA GLN A 66 -4.77 -13.85 3.86
C GLN A 66 -6.03 -14.58 4.25
N PHE A 67 -6.36 -14.56 5.53
CA PHE A 67 -7.57 -15.23 6.00
C PHE A 67 -8.25 -14.47 7.13
N THR A 68 -9.57 -14.64 7.19
CA THR A 68 -10.43 -14.12 8.24
C THR A 68 -11.10 -15.31 8.92
N ILE A 69 -10.98 -15.40 10.24
CA ILE A 69 -11.78 -16.31 11.07
C ILE A 69 -12.86 -15.49 11.76
N THR A 70 -14.10 -15.91 11.58
CA THR A 70 -15.28 -15.28 12.17
C THR A 70 -15.96 -16.25 13.12
N LEU A 71 -16.16 -15.80 14.35
CA LEU A 71 -17.06 -16.44 15.30
C LEU A 71 -18.44 -15.81 15.17
N ILE A 72 -19.40 -16.59 14.69
CA ILE A 72 -20.75 -16.11 14.40
C ILE A 72 -21.52 -15.96 15.71
N ASN A 73 -22.12 -14.80 15.88
CA ASN A 73 -23.06 -14.52 16.96
C ASN A 73 -24.49 -14.53 16.41
N ARG A 74 -25.47 -14.87 17.25
CA ARG A 74 -26.90 -14.76 16.94
C ARG A 74 -27.29 -13.37 16.45
N ASP A 75 -26.66 -12.32 16.99
CA ASP A 75 -26.69 -10.98 16.41
C ASP A 75 -25.48 -10.79 15.46
N PRO A 76 -25.69 -10.72 14.13
CA PRO A 76 -24.60 -10.58 13.17
C PRO A 76 -23.68 -9.39 13.44
N LYS A 77 -24.19 -8.31 14.07
CA LYS A 77 -23.39 -7.12 14.42
C LYS A 77 -22.40 -7.37 15.55
N LYS A 78 -22.61 -8.41 16.35
CA LYS A 78 -21.75 -8.81 17.48
C LYS A 78 -20.80 -9.95 17.13
N SER A 79 -20.85 -10.46 15.89
CA SER A 79 -19.90 -11.49 15.44
C SER A 79 -18.47 -10.98 15.58
N LYS A 80 -17.57 -11.87 16.00
CA LYS A 80 -16.16 -11.52 16.21
C LYS A 80 -15.37 -11.89 14.96
N TYR A 81 -14.60 -10.95 14.45
CA TYR A 81 -13.74 -11.14 13.28
C TYR A 81 -12.28 -11.03 13.71
N SER A 82 -11.42 -11.87 13.17
CA SER A 82 -9.97 -11.66 13.23
C SER A 82 -9.37 -12.09 11.92
N ASP A 83 -8.52 -11.23 11.38
CA ASP A 83 -7.90 -11.41 10.08
C ASP A 83 -6.40 -11.21 10.18
N THR A 84 -5.68 -11.90 9.30
CA THR A 84 -4.24 -11.80 9.23
C THR A 84 -3.74 -12.19 7.85
N LEU A 85 -2.56 -11.68 7.50
CA LEU A 85 -1.79 -12.10 6.35
C LEU A 85 -0.60 -12.90 6.82
N HIS A 86 -0.53 -14.17 6.45
CA HIS A 86 0.56 -15.04 6.90
C HIS A 86 1.23 -15.77 5.74
N ARG A 87 2.54 -15.99 5.88
CA ARG A 87 3.33 -16.80 4.95
C ARG A 87 3.43 -18.22 5.50
N PHE A 88 2.57 -19.10 5.00
CA PHE A 88 2.61 -20.52 5.33
C PHE A 88 3.81 -21.19 4.65
N TRP A 89 4.47 -22.09 5.36
CA TRP A 89 5.58 -22.91 4.86
C TRP A 89 5.70 -24.19 5.71
N LYS A 90 6.58 -25.11 5.33
CA LYS A 90 6.63 -26.46 5.96
C LYS A 90 6.84 -26.42 7.49
N LYS A 91 7.61 -25.46 8.02
CA LYS A 91 7.85 -25.33 9.47
C LYS A 91 6.74 -24.59 10.22
N GLU A 92 5.99 -23.74 9.52
CA GLU A 92 4.92 -22.90 10.09
C GLU A 92 3.71 -23.07 9.17
N HIS A 93 3.08 -24.23 9.33
CA HIS A 93 1.99 -24.68 8.49
C HIS A 93 0.63 -24.32 9.08
N ASP A 94 0.63 -23.83 10.31
CA ASP A 94 -0.51 -23.32 11.06
C ASP A 94 -0.26 -21.88 11.49
N TRP A 95 -1.32 -21.08 11.51
CA TRP A 95 -1.28 -19.72 12.04
C TRP A 95 -2.66 -19.30 12.55
N GLY A 96 -2.70 -18.50 13.61
CA GLY A 96 -3.95 -18.10 14.24
C GLY A 96 -3.77 -17.37 15.56
N TRP A 97 -4.78 -17.46 16.42
CA TRP A 97 -4.86 -16.69 17.65
C TRP A 97 -4.99 -17.60 18.86
N LYS A 98 -3.97 -17.57 19.74
CA LYS A 98 -4.01 -18.23 21.06
C LYS A 98 -5.09 -17.65 21.96
N LYS A 99 -5.29 -16.33 21.91
CA LYS A 99 -6.31 -15.59 22.66
C LYS A 99 -7.40 -15.09 21.72
N PHE A 100 -8.06 -15.98 20.98
CA PHE A 100 -9.11 -15.58 20.04
C PHE A 100 -10.29 -14.99 20.79
N MET A 101 -10.82 -15.65 21.82
CA MET A 101 -11.94 -15.13 22.61
C MET A 101 -11.94 -15.71 24.03
N GLU A 102 -12.20 -14.90 25.04
CA GLU A 102 -12.40 -15.39 26.41
C GLU A 102 -13.62 -16.32 26.48
N LEU A 103 -13.50 -17.43 27.20
CA LEU A 103 -14.58 -18.42 27.31
C LEU A 103 -15.81 -17.87 28.03
N SER A 104 -15.63 -16.98 29.00
CA SER A 104 -16.71 -16.31 29.72
C SER A 104 -17.68 -15.55 28.81
N LYS A 105 -17.20 -15.06 27.66
CA LYS A 105 -17.97 -14.27 26.69
C LYS A 105 -18.65 -15.11 25.62
N LEU A 106 -18.39 -16.43 25.56
CA LEU A 106 -19.02 -17.30 24.55
C LEU A 106 -20.54 -17.44 24.74
N ASN A 107 -21.00 -17.36 25.99
CA ASN A 107 -22.42 -17.44 26.33
C ASN A 107 -23.22 -16.18 25.91
N ASP A 108 -22.55 -15.11 25.46
CA ASP A 108 -23.18 -13.88 24.99
C ASP A 108 -23.73 -14.00 23.54
N GLY A 109 -24.37 -15.13 23.23
CA GLY A 109 -25.02 -15.39 21.95
C GLY A 109 -24.11 -15.95 20.85
N PHE A 110 -22.88 -16.36 21.16
CA PHE A 110 -22.02 -17.09 20.21
C PHE A 110 -22.32 -18.59 20.20
N VAL A 111 -22.73 -19.13 21.33
CA VAL A 111 -23.25 -20.50 21.45
C VAL A 111 -24.77 -20.45 21.31
N VAL A 112 -25.30 -21.18 20.33
CA VAL A 112 -26.74 -21.34 20.11
C VAL A 112 -27.01 -22.84 20.11
N GLU A 113 -27.87 -23.31 21.03
CA GLU A 113 -28.19 -24.75 21.16
C GLU A 113 -26.94 -25.64 21.32
N ASP A 114 -25.99 -25.21 22.17
CA ASP A 114 -24.68 -25.86 22.39
C ASP A 114 -23.79 -25.97 21.14
N VAL A 115 -24.13 -25.22 20.09
CA VAL A 115 -23.37 -25.17 18.84
C VAL A 115 -22.62 -23.85 18.71
N LEU A 116 -21.33 -23.96 18.39
CA LEU A 116 -20.46 -22.84 18.02
C LEU A 116 -20.18 -22.88 16.52
N THR A 117 -20.53 -21.80 15.81
CA THR A 117 -20.34 -21.69 14.36
C THR A 117 -19.12 -20.82 14.05
N ILE A 118 -18.16 -21.41 13.32
CA ILE A 118 -16.93 -20.75 12.92
C ILE A 118 -16.88 -20.71 11.39
N LYS A 119 -16.85 -19.50 10.84
CA LYS A 119 -16.67 -19.25 9.42
C LYS A 119 -15.23 -18.87 9.16
N VAL A 120 -14.65 -19.37 8.08
CA VAL A 120 -13.32 -19.01 7.62
C VAL A 120 -13.35 -18.60 6.16
N GLN A 121 -12.70 -17.48 5.88
CA GLN A 121 -12.44 -17.00 4.54
C GLN A 121 -10.95 -17.00 4.30
N VAL A 122 -10.49 -17.63 3.22
CA VAL A 122 -9.07 -17.73 2.86
C VAL A 122 -8.90 -17.23 1.44
N GLN A 123 -7.91 -16.39 1.23
CA GLN A 123 -7.40 -16.07 -0.09
C GLN A 123 -5.90 -16.37 -0.15
N VAL A 124 -5.54 -17.32 -1.00
CA VAL A 124 -4.14 -17.61 -1.30
C VAL A 124 -3.59 -16.55 -2.26
N ILE A 125 -2.56 -15.88 -1.80
CA ILE A 125 -1.96 -14.75 -2.48
C ILE A 125 -0.83 -15.23 -3.37
N ARG A 126 -1.13 -15.34 -4.66
CA ARG A 126 -0.18 -15.83 -5.67
C ARG A 126 0.69 -14.69 -6.19
N GLU A 127 1.99 -14.94 -6.27
CA GLU A 127 2.85 -14.13 -7.13
C GLU A 127 2.55 -14.47 -8.58
N LYS A 128 2.35 -13.42 -9.36
CA LYS A 128 2.13 -13.52 -10.80
C LYS A 128 3.14 -12.61 -11.45
N ALA A 129 3.97 -13.15 -12.34
CA ALA A 129 4.98 -12.34 -13.04
C ALA A 129 4.34 -11.19 -13.84
N ASP A 130 3.10 -11.38 -14.33
CA ASP A 130 2.29 -10.37 -15.04
C ASP A 130 1.56 -9.40 -14.10
N ARG A 131 1.55 -9.67 -12.79
CA ARG A 131 0.88 -8.84 -11.77
C ARG A 131 1.79 -8.72 -10.56
N PRO A 132 2.66 -7.70 -10.51
CA PRO A 132 3.54 -7.47 -9.35
C PRO A 132 2.73 -7.23 -8.06
N PHE A 133 1.42 -7.00 -8.21
CA PHE A 133 0.47 -6.82 -7.12
C PHE A 133 -0.30 -8.10 -6.82
N ARG A 134 -0.27 -8.44 -5.55
CA ARG A 134 -1.02 -9.50 -4.88
C ARG A 134 -2.51 -9.10 -4.80
N CYS A 135 -3.25 -9.21 -5.90
CA CYS A 135 -4.63 -8.72 -5.96
C CYS A 135 -5.59 -9.54 -5.08
N LEU A 136 -6.52 -8.84 -4.43
CA LEU A 136 -7.60 -9.46 -3.65
C LEU A 136 -8.75 -9.91 -4.57
N ASP A 137 -9.44 -10.97 -4.18
CA ASP A 137 -10.67 -11.38 -4.86
C ASP A 137 -11.73 -10.31 -4.64
N SER A 138 -12.58 -10.07 -5.64
CA SER A 138 -13.57 -8.98 -5.60
C SER A 138 -14.51 -9.08 -4.40
N GLN A 139 -14.95 -10.29 -4.01
CA GLN A 139 -15.88 -10.43 -2.91
C GLN A 139 -15.18 -10.25 -1.56
N TYR A 140 -14.01 -10.87 -1.39
CA TYR A 140 -13.24 -10.75 -0.15
C TYR A 140 -12.73 -9.31 0.06
N ARG A 141 -12.34 -8.62 -1.02
CA ARG A 141 -12.01 -7.19 -1.01
C ARG A 141 -13.15 -6.35 -0.44
N ARG A 142 -14.40 -6.56 -0.89
CA ARG A 142 -15.57 -5.79 -0.41
C ARG A 142 -15.74 -5.92 1.11
N GLU A 143 -15.59 -7.12 1.65
CA GLU A 143 -15.69 -7.35 3.10
C GLU A 143 -14.56 -6.67 3.88
N LEU A 144 -13.34 -6.67 3.33
CA LEU A 144 -12.21 -5.99 3.95
C LEU A 144 -12.34 -4.46 3.92
N ILE A 145 -12.88 -3.89 2.83
CA ILE A 145 -13.11 -2.43 2.74
C ILE A 145 -14.01 -1.96 3.89
N LEU A 146 -15.08 -2.70 4.19
CA LEU A 146 -16.02 -2.34 5.26
C LEU A 146 -15.36 -2.22 6.64
N VAL A 147 -14.23 -2.92 6.85
CA VAL A 147 -13.52 -2.96 8.13
C VAL A 147 -12.28 -2.06 8.13
N TYR A 148 -11.53 -2.04 7.03
CA TYR A 148 -10.18 -1.47 6.94
C TYR A 148 -10.07 -0.19 6.14
N LEU A 149 -11.17 0.38 5.61
CA LEU A 149 -11.14 1.62 4.84
C LEU A 149 -10.38 2.74 5.57
N SER A 150 -10.73 3.01 6.83
CA SER A 150 -10.10 4.05 7.66
C SER A 150 -8.59 3.80 7.84
N ASN A 151 -8.19 2.54 8.04
CA ASN A 151 -6.78 2.16 8.18
C ASN A 151 -6.01 2.46 6.89
N VAL A 152 -6.55 2.06 5.74
CA VAL A 152 -5.95 2.31 4.42
C VAL A 152 -5.84 3.81 4.15
N GLU A 153 -6.90 4.57 4.43
CA GLU A 153 -6.89 6.04 4.34
C GLU A 153 -5.80 6.66 5.20
N GLN A 154 -5.68 6.22 6.44
CA GLN A 154 -4.69 6.75 7.37
C GLN A 154 -3.26 6.44 6.92
N ILE A 155 -2.99 5.24 6.40
CA ILE A 155 -1.68 4.84 5.87
C ILE A 155 -1.30 5.73 4.69
N CYS A 156 -2.16 5.86 3.68
CA CYS A 156 -1.90 6.67 2.50
C CYS A 156 -1.78 8.16 2.85
N ARG A 157 -2.64 8.68 3.74
CA ARG A 157 -2.59 10.07 4.18
C ARG A 157 -1.29 10.40 4.89
N ARG A 158 -0.87 9.55 5.84
CA ARG A 158 0.40 9.72 6.55
C ARG A 158 1.58 9.77 5.57
N PHE A 159 1.60 8.88 4.57
CA PHE A 159 2.63 8.89 3.54
C PHE A 159 2.64 10.20 2.75
N ILE A 160 1.47 10.62 2.26
CA ILE A 160 1.34 11.85 1.47
C ILE A 160 1.78 13.08 2.27
N ASP A 161 1.30 13.20 3.51
CA ASP A 161 1.66 14.32 4.40
C ASP A 161 3.16 14.34 4.74
N GLU A 162 3.77 13.17 4.96
CA GLU A 162 5.21 13.08 5.20
C GLU A 162 6.02 13.54 3.98
N ARG A 163 5.64 13.10 2.78
CA ARG A 163 6.31 13.49 1.53
C ARG A 163 6.15 14.97 1.25
N ARG A 164 4.93 15.48 1.37
CA ARG A 164 4.63 16.91 1.24
C ARG A 164 5.46 17.74 2.22
N SER A 165 5.51 17.34 3.49
CA SER A 165 6.28 18.06 4.52
C SER A 165 7.80 18.10 4.25
N LYS A 166 8.35 17.08 3.58
CA LYS A 166 9.76 17.09 3.14
C LYS A 166 9.97 18.04 1.96
N LEU A 167 9.05 18.07 1.01
CA LEU A 167 9.09 19.00 -0.14
C LEU A 167 8.94 20.45 0.31
N SER A 168 8.00 20.76 1.21
CA SER A 168 7.85 22.11 1.75
C SER A 168 9.13 22.59 2.43
N ARG A 169 9.76 21.75 3.26
CA ARG A 169 11.05 22.08 3.90
C ARG A 169 12.17 22.37 2.90
N LEU A 170 12.21 21.65 1.78
CA LEU A 170 13.19 21.91 0.73
C LEU A 170 12.94 23.25 0.03
N ILE A 171 11.68 23.58 -0.27
CA ILE A 171 11.28 24.80 -0.96
C ILE A 171 11.47 26.04 -0.05
N ASP A 172 11.18 25.90 1.24
CA ASP A 172 11.32 26.97 2.23
C ASP A 172 12.80 27.37 2.46
N ASP A 173 13.74 26.43 2.29
CA ASP A 173 15.17 26.73 2.24
C ASP A 173 15.53 27.40 0.91
N LYS A 174 15.33 28.73 0.86
CA LYS A 174 15.55 29.54 -0.35
C LYS A 174 16.93 29.38 -0.96
N LEU A 175 17.98 29.20 -0.15
CA LEU A 175 19.35 29.04 -0.64
C LEU A 175 19.49 27.70 -1.35
N ARG A 176 19.08 26.61 -0.68
CA ARG A 176 19.15 25.27 -1.24
C ARG A 176 18.22 25.12 -2.46
N TRP A 177 17.02 25.66 -2.39
CA TRP A 177 16.03 25.61 -3.48
C TRP A 177 16.49 26.38 -4.71
N SER A 178 17.04 27.59 -4.54
CA SER A 178 17.57 28.38 -5.66
C SER A 178 18.78 27.71 -6.30
N SER A 179 19.69 27.17 -5.49
CA SER A 179 20.85 26.41 -5.95
C SER A 179 20.43 25.16 -6.74
N PHE A 180 19.47 24.39 -6.22
CA PHE A 180 18.89 23.23 -6.92
C PHE A 180 18.20 23.63 -8.23
N SER A 181 17.42 24.71 -8.23
CA SER A 181 16.72 25.21 -9.42
C SER A 181 17.70 25.66 -10.50
N ALA A 182 18.77 26.37 -10.11
CA ALA A 182 19.84 26.77 -11.02
C ALA A 182 20.57 25.55 -11.60
N PHE A 183 20.88 24.55 -10.77
CA PHE A 183 21.43 23.28 -11.22
C PHE A 183 20.53 22.62 -12.27
N TRP A 184 19.25 22.43 -11.97
CA TRP A 184 18.30 21.78 -12.88
C TRP A 184 18.16 22.54 -14.20
N LEU A 185 18.01 23.87 -14.16
CA LEU A 185 17.86 24.69 -15.36
C LEU A 185 19.12 24.74 -16.23
N ALA A 186 20.31 24.65 -15.62
CA ALA A 186 21.57 24.61 -16.35
C ALA A 186 21.81 23.28 -17.08
N MET A 187 21.06 22.21 -16.73
CA MET A 187 21.22 20.91 -17.37
C MET A 187 20.68 20.90 -18.81
N ASP A 188 21.42 20.18 -19.66
CA ASP A 188 21.02 19.93 -21.03
C ASP A 188 19.61 19.29 -21.10
N PRO A 189 18.73 19.75 -22.02
CA PRO A 189 17.36 19.23 -22.15
C PRO A 189 17.25 17.72 -22.40
N SER A 190 18.25 17.09 -23.03
CA SER A 190 18.26 15.64 -23.23
C SER A 190 18.53 14.89 -21.92
N VAL A 191 19.40 15.43 -21.06
CA VAL A 191 19.70 14.86 -19.74
C VAL A 191 18.50 15.02 -18.82
N ARG A 192 17.86 16.21 -18.80
CA ARG A 192 16.62 16.42 -18.05
C ARG A 192 15.53 15.43 -18.43
N ARG A 193 15.29 15.23 -19.74
CA ARG A 193 14.32 14.23 -20.23
C ARG A 193 14.67 12.80 -19.81
N ARG A 194 15.96 12.47 -19.71
CA ARG A 194 16.40 11.15 -19.24
C ARG A 194 16.16 10.97 -17.74
N MET A 195 16.40 12.00 -16.94
CA MET A 195 16.25 11.95 -15.48
C MET A 195 14.79 12.10 -15.02
N ALA A 196 13.93 12.72 -15.83
CA ALA A 196 12.51 12.90 -15.55
C ALA A 196 11.67 11.62 -15.81
N ARG A 197 12.30 10.45 -15.91
CA ARG A 197 11.63 9.18 -16.16
C ARG A 197 12.36 8.03 -15.49
N GLU A 198 11.60 7.01 -15.11
CA GLU A 198 12.12 5.79 -14.48
C GLU A 198 11.28 4.58 -14.91
N LYS A 199 11.89 3.40 -14.96
CA LYS A 199 11.17 2.17 -15.30
C LYS A 199 10.08 1.89 -14.29
N THR A 200 8.92 1.47 -14.80
CA THR A 200 7.77 1.10 -13.98
C THR A 200 8.15 0.01 -12.98
N ASP A 201 8.90 -1.02 -13.38
CA ASP A 201 9.28 -2.11 -12.48
C ASP A 201 10.19 -1.65 -11.33
N THR A 202 11.12 -0.72 -11.57
CA THR A 202 11.97 -0.11 -10.52
C THR A 202 11.10 0.55 -9.46
N ILE A 203 10.17 1.43 -9.86
CA ILE A 203 9.30 2.15 -8.94
C ILE A 203 8.38 1.18 -8.18
N LEU A 204 7.74 0.24 -8.87
CA LEU A 204 6.81 -0.69 -8.24
C LEU A 204 7.50 -1.61 -7.23
N LYS A 205 8.75 -2.03 -7.48
CA LYS A 205 9.54 -2.82 -6.52
C LYS A 205 9.75 -2.06 -5.20
N VAL A 206 10.15 -0.78 -5.28
CA VAL A 206 10.36 0.06 -4.09
C VAL A 206 9.04 0.36 -3.38
N LEU A 207 7.96 0.57 -4.14
CA LEU A 207 6.61 0.80 -3.63
C LEU A 207 6.07 -0.41 -2.86
N VAL A 208 6.19 -1.62 -3.41
CA VAL A 208 5.76 -2.84 -2.71
C VAL A 208 6.56 -3.01 -1.42
N LYS A 209 7.88 -2.79 -1.45
CA LYS A 209 8.72 -2.85 -0.24
C LYS A 209 8.31 -1.82 0.82
N HIS A 210 7.77 -0.67 0.40
CA HIS A 210 7.35 0.38 1.32
C HIS A 210 6.00 0.11 1.98
N PHE A 211 5.01 -0.35 1.20
CA PHE A 211 3.63 -0.46 1.68
C PHE A 211 3.20 -1.87 2.09
N PHE A 212 3.88 -2.92 1.63
CA PHE A 212 3.53 -4.29 2.00
C PHE A 212 4.20 -4.67 3.31
N ILE A 213 3.39 -4.91 4.34
CA ILE A 213 3.85 -5.26 5.68
C ILE A 213 3.30 -6.64 6.01
N GLU A 214 4.20 -7.60 6.26
CA GLU A 214 3.78 -8.95 6.67
C GLU A 214 2.93 -8.89 7.93
N LYS A 215 1.89 -9.73 8.02
CA LYS A 215 0.93 -9.78 9.14
C LYS A 215 -0.02 -8.59 9.26
N GLU A 216 0.09 -7.57 8.40
CA GLU A 216 -0.84 -6.45 8.35
C GLU A 216 -1.81 -6.57 7.18
N VAL A 217 -3.09 -6.83 7.47
CA VAL A 217 -4.14 -7.01 6.45
C VAL A 217 -4.45 -5.73 5.69
N ALA A 218 -4.41 -4.57 6.36
CA ALA A 218 -4.58 -3.29 5.67
C ALA A 218 -3.56 -3.10 4.54
N SER A 219 -2.34 -3.65 4.68
CA SER A 219 -1.28 -3.52 3.67
C SER A 219 -1.63 -4.18 2.33
N THR A 220 -2.36 -5.30 2.32
CA THR A 220 -2.79 -5.94 1.05
C THR A 220 -3.85 -5.10 0.35
N LEU A 221 -4.75 -4.48 1.12
CA LEU A 221 -5.76 -3.57 0.58
C LEU A 221 -5.13 -2.26 0.07
N VAL A 222 -4.08 -1.75 0.73
CA VAL A 222 -3.25 -0.64 0.21
C VAL A 222 -2.63 -1.02 -1.12
N ILE A 223 -1.93 -2.16 -1.19
CA ILE A 223 -1.28 -2.69 -2.40
C ILE A 223 -2.30 -2.89 -3.54
N ASP A 224 -3.47 -3.45 -3.26
CA ASP A 224 -4.54 -3.61 -4.25
C ASP A 224 -5.09 -2.25 -4.74
N SER A 225 -5.24 -1.28 -3.84
CA SER A 225 -5.68 0.07 -4.18
C SER A 225 -4.65 0.81 -5.05
N LEU A 226 -3.36 0.69 -4.73
CA LEU A 226 -2.25 1.22 -5.54
C LEU A 226 -2.23 0.60 -6.94
N TYR A 227 -2.47 -0.71 -7.05
CA TYR A 227 -2.56 -1.38 -8.35
C TYR A 227 -3.72 -0.88 -9.20
N ARG A 228 -4.89 -0.70 -8.60
CA ARG A 228 -6.06 -0.19 -9.33
C ARG A 228 -5.86 1.27 -9.72
N GLY A 229 -5.20 2.07 -8.88
CA GLY A 229 -4.71 3.40 -9.22
C GLY A 229 -3.73 3.39 -10.41
N LEU A 230 -2.78 2.46 -10.43
CA LEU A 230 -1.87 2.26 -11.56
C LEU A 230 -2.64 1.99 -12.85
N LYS A 231 -3.65 1.10 -12.82
CA LYS A 231 -4.48 0.81 -14.01
C LYS A 231 -5.31 2.00 -14.47
N ALA A 232 -5.82 2.82 -13.54
CA ALA A 232 -6.47 4.07 -13.88
C ALA A 232 -5.50 5.04 -14.59
N LEU A 233 -4.27 5.15 -14.09
CA LEU A 233 -3.23 6.00 -14.67
C LEU A 233 -2.78 5.52 -16.07
N GLU A 234 -2.58 4.22 -16.25
CA GLU A 234 -2.28 3.61 -17.55
C GLU A 234 -3.40 3.91 -18.58
N TYR A 235 -4.66 3.80 -18.16
CA TYR A 235 -5.81 4.08 -19.00
C TYR A 235 -5.86 5.56 -19.42
N GLN A 236 -5.66 6.47 -18.47
CA GLN A 236 -5.65 7.91 -18.75
C GLN A 236 -4.47 8.30 -19.67
N SER A 237 -3.30 7.71 -19.46
CA SER A 237 -2.09 7.96 -20.27
C SER A 237 -2.30 7.57 -21.74
N LYS A 238 -3.03 6.47 -21.99
CA LYS A 238 -3.38 6.02 -23.36
C LYS A 238 -4.38 6.96 -24.05
N ASN A 239 -5.34 7.48 -23.30
CA ASN A 239 -6.45 8.29 -23.84
C ASN A 239 -6.11 9.77 -24.01
N LYS A 240 -5.06 10.29 -23.36
CA LYS A 240 -4.59 11.68 -23.55
C LYS A 240 -3.91 11.94 -24.90
N LYS A 241 -3.72 10.94 -25.77
CA LYS A 241 -3.23 11.14 -27.15
C LYS A 241 -4.21 11.89 -28.08
N GLY A 242 -5.32 12.47 -27.58
CA GLY A 242 -6.37 13.06 -28.44
C GLY A 242 -7.24 14.22 -27.93
N ILE A 243 -6.88 15.03 -26.91
CA ILE A 243 -7.72 16.19 -26.50
C ILE A 243 -6.88 17.48 -26.29
N PRO A 244 -7.28 18.65 -26.84
CA PRO A 244 -6.57 19.93 -26.63
C PRO A 244 -6.95 20.65 -25.32
N LYS A 245 -5.99 21.45 -24.83
CA LYS A 245 -5.93 22.36 -23.65
C LYS A 245 -7.22 22.64 -22.85
N LEU A 246 -7.16 22.47 -21.52
CA LEU A 246 -8.20 22.85 -20.54
C LEU A 246 -7.71 23.86 -19.49
N THR A 247 -8.67 24.55 -18.87
CA THR A 247 -8.60 25.76 -18.01
C THR A 247 -8.11 25.50 -16.57
N GLU A 248 -7.84 26.59 -15.81
CA GLU A 248 -7.22 26.58 -14.46
C GLU A 248 -7.89 25.68 -13.41
N THR A 249 -9.20 25.40 -13.52
CA THR A 249 -9.92 24.52 -12.58
C THR A 249 -9.54 23.05 -12.74
N ASP A 250 -8.98 22.65 -13.91
CA ASP A 250 -8.48 21.30 -14.21
C ASP A 250 -7.02 21.05 -13.77
N ALA A 251 -6.34 22.08 -13.25
CA ALA A 251 -4.95 21.97 -12.82
C ALA A 251 -4.76 20.97 -11.68
N ARG A 252 -5.75 20.79 -10.78
CA ARG A 252 -5.70 19.80 -9.68
C ARG A 252 -5.95 18.35 -10.12
N SER A 253 -6.61 18.19 -11.27
CA SER A 253 -6.97 16.89 -11.87
C SER A 253 -5.96 16.42 -12.92
N THR A 254 -4.95 17.25 -13.22
CA THR A 254 -3.92 16.90 -14.19
C THR A 254 -2.89 15.97 -13.53
N PRO A 255 -2.71 14.73 -13.99
CA PRO A 255 -1.71 13.83 -13.41
C PRO A 255 -0.30 14.42 -13.44
N MET A 256 0.48 14.19 -12.38
CA MET A 256 1.88 14.65 -12.28
C MET A 256 2.85 13.72 -13.00
N VAL A 257 2.41 12.49 -13.29
CA VAL A 257 3.22 11.44 -13.90
C VAL A 257 2.36 10.70 -14.92
N PHE A 258 2.94 10.27 -16.03
CA PHE A 258 2.31 9.40 -17.03
C PHE A 258 3.06 8.08 -17.15
N ILE A 259 2.41 7.10 -17.76
CA ILE A 259 3.06 5.85 -18.14
C ILE A 259 3.19 5.80 -19.65
N ASP A 260 4.44 5.77 -20.13
CA ASP A 260 4.79 5.62 -21.54
C ASP A 260 5.82 4.51 -21.71
N GLN A 261 5.52 3.51 -22.55
CA GLN A 261 6.41 2.38 -22.87
C GLN A 261 7.13 1.78 -21.65
N ASP A 262 6.37 1.41 -20.61
CA ASP A 262 6.85 0.85 -19.33
C ASP A 262 7.74 1.77 -18.48
N MET A 263 7.65 3.07 -18.71
CA MET A 263 8.32 4.11 -17.93
C MET A 263 7.28 5.01 -17.27
N PHE A 264 7.48 5.33 -15.99
CA PHE A 264 6.90 6.53 -15.42
C PHE A 264 7.65 7.74 -15.95
N VAL A 265 6.92 8.75 -16.44
CA VAL A 265 7.46 9.99 -17.01
C VAL A 265 6.78 11.17 -16.34
N LEU A 266 7.55 12.14 -15.86
CA LEU A 266 7.01 13.36 -15.28
C LEU A 266 6.23 14.16 -16.33
N ALA A 267 5.08 14.69 -15.92
CA ALA A 267 4.12 15.37 -16.80
C ALA A 267 4.56 16.79 -17.22
N ASP A 268 5.45 17.41 -16.45
CA ASP A 268 5.89 18.80 -16.60
C ASP A 268 7.31 18.95 -16.05
N ASP A 269 7.84 20.17 -16.01
CA ASP A 269 9.12 20.48 -15.39
C ASP A 269 9.15 20.08 -13.90
N VAL A 270 10.28 19.54 -13.47
CA VAL A 270 10.48 19.01 -12.11
C VAL A 270 10.19 20.07 -11.06
N ILE A 271 10.63 21.32 -11.26
CA ILE A 271 10.44 22.40 -10.28
C ILE A 271 8.94 22.66 -10.08
N LEU A 272 8.19 22.80 -11.17
CA LEU A 272 6.75 23.04 -11.14
C LEU A 272 5.99 21.89 -10.48
N LEU A 273 6.38 20.64 -10.76
CA LEU A 273 5.75 19.46 -10.16
C LEU A 273 6.05 19.36 -8.66
N LEU A 274 7.25 19.71 -8.20
CA LEU A 274 7.60 19.70 -6.78
C LEU A 274 6.84 20.77 -6.00
N GLU A 275 6.75 21.99 -6.54
CA GLU A 275 5.94 23.08 -5.97
C GLU A 275 4.47 22.68 -5.88
N ARG A 276 3.93 22.09 -6.96
CA ARG A 276 2.58 21.58 -6.98
C ARG A 276 2.35 20.48 -5.95
N ALA A 277 3.26 19.52 -5.84
CA ALA A 277 3.17 18.42 -4.88
C ALA A 277 3.28 18.90 -3.42
N ALA A 278 4.00 19.99 -3.15
CA ALA A 278 4.06 20.60 -1.83
C ALA A 278 2.72 21.27 -1.42
N LEU A 279 1.92 21.70 -2.41
CA LEU A 279 0.63 22.35 -2.21
C LEU A 279 -0.56 21.39 -2.27
N ASP A 280 -0.44 20.25 -2.99
CA ASP A 280 -1.54 19.29 -3.16
C ASP A 280 -1.86 18.60 -1.82
N THR A 281 -3.09 18.79 -1.34
CA THR A 281 -3.61 18.11 -0.16
C THR A 281 -4.61 17.06 -0.59
N LEU A 282 -4.58 15.88 0.06
CA LEU A 282 -5.60 14.86 -0.15
C LEU A 282 -7.01 15.44 0.03
N PRO A 283 -7.93 15.19 -0.91
CA PRO A 283 -9.34 15.50 -0.70
C PRO A 283 -9.86 14.77 0.55
N HIS A 284 -10.88 15.32 1.19
CA HIS A 284 -11.68 14.54 2.13
C HIS A 284 -12.62 13.63 1.34
N GLN A 285 -12.90 12.44 1.87
CA GLN A 285 -13.82 11.50 1.25
C GLN A 285 -15.14 12.22 0.92
N PRO A 286 -15.69 12.09 -0.30
CA PRO A 286 -16.93 12.77 -0.69
C PRO A 286 -18.08 12.39 0.26
N SER A 287 -18.71 13.39 0.86
CA SER A 287 -19.92 13.16 1.64
C SER A 287 -21.08 12.76 0.72
N PRO A 288 -22.01 11.89 1.16
CA PRO A 288 -23.16 11.52 0.35
C PRO A 288 -24.00 12.76 0.00
N THR A 289 -24.27 12.95 -1.29
CA THR A 289 -25.03 14.09 -1.83
C THR A 289 -26.49 14.08 -1.38
N LYS A 290 -27.13 15.25 -1.29
CA LYS A 290 -28.52 15.38 -0.80
C LYS A 290 -29.55 14.58 -1.62
N ASP A 291 -29.27 14.24 -2.86
CA ASP A 291 -30.14 13.39 -3.68
C ASP A 291 -30.19 11.93 -3.18
N ASP A 292 -29.13 11.43 -2.52
CA ASP A 292 -29.12 10.12 -1.85
C ASP A 292 -30.00 10.09 -0.58
N LYS A 293 -30.40 11.27 -0.06
CA LYS A 293 -31.36 11.37 1.05
C LYS A 293 -32.81 11.37 0.58
N SER A 294 -33.08 11.65 -0.71
CA SER A 294 -34.45 11.66 -1.22
C SER A 294 -35.08 10.26 -1.30
N SER A 295 -34.24 9.22 -1.40
CA SER A 295 -34.63 7.81 -1.31
C SER A 295 -34.76 7.30 0.13
N GLN A 296 -34.54 8.12 1.16
CA GLN A 296 -34.68 7.74 2.57
C GLN A 296 -36.13 7.64 3.06
N ASN A 297 -37.12 8.10 2.29
CA ASN A 297 -38.48 8.29 2.80
C ASN A 297 -39.57 7.39 2.19
N HIS A 298 -39.26 6.35 1.40
CA HIS A 298 -40.29 5.39 1.00
C HIS A 298 -39.86 3.92 1.06
N THR A 299 -40.62 3.18 1.89
CA THR A 299 -40.88 1.73 1.93
C THR A 299 -39.81 0.78 2.49
N LYS A 300 -40.23 0.11 3.58
CA LYS A 300 -39.68 -1.14 4.12
C LYS A 300 -39.67 -2.20 3.03
N ASP A 301 -38.50 -2.59 2.55
CA ASP A 301 -38.28 -3.93 2.01
C ASP A 301 -36.79 -4.31 2.05
N GLY A 302 -36.49 -5.62 2.11
CA GLY A 302 -35.12 -6.14 2.22
C GLY A 302 -34.19 -5.74 1.06
N SER A 303 -34.75 -5.45 -0.12
CA SER A 303 -34.04 -5.07 -1.36
C SER A 303 -33.31 -3.73 -1.23
N SER A 304 -33.96 -2.71 -0.65
CA SER A 304 -33.40 -1.35 -0.60
C SER A 304 -32.14 -1.29 0.25
N ARG A 305 -32.09 -2.04 1.35
CA ARG A 305 -30.94 -2.07 2.27
C ARG A 305 -29.69 -2.71 1.65
N GLU A 306 -29.87 -3.66 0.75
CA GLU A 306 -28.78 -4.33 0.05
C GLU A 306 -28.25 -3.44 -1.09
N GLU A 307 -29.15 -2.74 -1.79
CA GLU A 307 -28.82 -1.69 -2.77
C GLU A 307 -28.03 -0.52 -2.15
N PHE A 308 -28.46 0.00 -0.99
CA PHE A 308 -27.73 1.07 -0.27
C PHE A 308 -26.33 0.63 0.18
N LYS A 309 -26.16 -0.63 0.62
CA LYS A 309 -24.84 -1.17 0.96
C LYS A 309 -23.94 -1.29 -0.27
N ASN A 310 -24.48 -1.75 -1.38
CA ASN A 310 -23.74 -1.88 -2.63
C ASN A 310 -23.28 -0.51 -3.15
N TYR A 311 -24.15 0.51 -3.09
CA TYR A 311 -23.79 1.87 -3.49
C TYR A 311 -22.71 2.50 -2.60
N SER A 312 -22.77 2.29 -1.27
CA SER A 312 -21.71 2.73 -0.35
C SER A 312 -20.38 2.06 -0.66
N ILE A 313 -20.38 0.75 -0.91
CA ILE A 313 -19.16 -0.01 -1.22
C ILE A 313 -18.56 0.44 -2.54
N GLU A 314 -19.38 0.70 -3.56
CA GLU A 314 -18.88 1.22 -4.85
C GLU A 314 -18.25 2.61 -4.71
N ARG A 315 -18.85 3.48 -3.88
CA ARG A 315 -18.26 4.78 -3.58
C ARG A 315 -16.93 4.64 -2.85
N ASP A 316 -16.85 3.80 -1.83
CA ASP A 316 -15.63 3.56 -1.05
C ASP A 316 -14.55 2.89 -1.93
N ASP A 317 -14.96 2.04 -2.86
CA ASP A 317 -14.07 1.42 -3.84
C ASP A 317 -13.49 2.44 -4.83
N ARG A 318 -14.31 3.35 -5.37
CA ARG A 318 -13.84 4.47 -6.20
C ARG A 318 -12.87 5.36 -5.45
N TRP A 319 -13.19 5.67 -4.20
CA TRP A 319 -12.33 6.47 -3.33
C TRP A 319 -10.96 5.82 -3.10
N LEU A 320 -10.91 4.51 -2.86
CA LEU A 320 -9.65 3.78 -2.74
C LEU A 320 -8.82 3.79 -4.04
N ILE A 321 -9.45 3.78 -5.22
CA ILE A 321 -8.74 3.91 -6.50
C ILE A 321 -8.09 5.29 -6.61
N GLU A 322 -8.83 6.35 -6.27
CA GLU A 322 -8.33 7.72 -6.30
C GLU A 322 -7.17 7.92 -5.32
N LEU A 323 -7.34 7.42 -4.08
CA LEU A 323 -6.31 7.45 -3.05
C LEU A 323 -5.04 6.68 -3.49
N GLY A 324 -5.23 5.50 -4.09
CA GLY A 324 -4.15 4.68 -4.63
C GLY A 324 -3.44 5.37 -5.78
N TRP A 325 -4.16 6.01 -6.69
CA TRP A 325 -3.60 6.82 -7.76
C TRP A 325 -2.76 7.96 -7.18
N LYS A 326 -3.33 8.84 -6.35
CA LYS A 326 -2.62 10.00 -5.80
C LYS A 326 -1.36 9.60 -5.02
N THR A 327 -1.44 8.51 -4.26
CA THR A 327 -0.30 7.96 -3.54
C THR A 327 0.78 7.46 -4.49
N LEU A 328 0.40 6.74 -5.56
CA LEU A 328 1.32 6.26 -6.58
C LEU A 328 2.02 7.40 -7.33
N GLU A 329 1.29 8.46 -7.70
CA GLU A 329 1.86 9.63 -8.37
C GLU A 329 2.91 10.31 -7.52
N LEU A 330 2.57 10.60 -6.25
CA LEU A 330 3.50 11.24 -5.35
C LEU A 330 4.70 10.34 -5.04
N PHE A 331 4.49 9.03 -4.96
CA PHE A 331 5.57 8.06 -4.80
C PHE A 331 6.53 8.07 -6.00
N ALA A 332 5.99 8.01 -7.22
CA ALA A 332 6.80 8.05 -8.44
C ALA A 332 7.56 9.37 -8.58
N LEU A 333 6.90 10.52 -8.32
CA LEU A 333 7.53 11.83 -8.32
C LEU A 333 8.68 11.90 -7.31
N ALA A 334 8.43 11.48 -6.06
CA ALA A 334 9.44 11.49 -5.01
C ALA A 334 10.62 10.55 -5.32
N HIS A 335 10.35 9.41 -5.95
CA HIS A 335 11.40 8.47 -6.36
C HIS A 335 12.28 9.07 -7.46
N ILE A 336 11.68 9.61 -8.52
CA ILE A 336 12.41 10.26 -9.61
C ILE A 336 13.21 11.47 -9.07
N PHE A 337 12.57 12.29 -8.24
CA PHE A 337 13.22 13.42 -7.58
C PHE A 337 14.42 12.99 -6.74
N SER A 338 14.34 11.89 -5.99
CA SER A 338 15.48 11.43 -5.18
C SER A 338 16.74 11.13 -6.01
N GLN A 339 16.57 10.66 -7.25
CA GLN A 339 17.71 10.42 -8.16
C GLN A 339 18.30 11.73 -8.66
N ILE A 340 17.45 12.72 -8.95
CA ILE A 340 17.88 14.06 -9.34
C ILE A 340 18.58 14.76 -8.16
N GLU A 341 18.07 14.59 -6.94
CA GLU A 341 18.68 15.12 -5.73
C GLU A 341 20.07 14.54 -5.49
N VAL A 342 20.27 13.23 -5.72
CA VAL A 342 21.60 12.59 -5.66
C VAL A 342 22.56 13.23 -6.67
N ALA A 343 22.15 13.37 -7.93
CA ALA A 343 22.98 14.01 -8.95
C ALA A 343 23.31 15.48 -8.62
N TYR A 344 22.36 16.19 -8.01
CA TYR A 344 22.60 17.55 -7.49
C TYR A 344 23.64 17.55 -6.36
N GLN A 345 23.55 16.64 -5.40
CA GLN A 345 24.55 16.53 -4.32
C GLN A 345 25.94 16.20 -4.87
N GLU A 346 26.03 15.31 -5.86
CA GLU A 346 27.29 14.98 -6.54
C GLU A 346 27.88 16.19 -7.26
N ALA A 347 27.06 16.97 -7.97
CA ALA A 347 27.51 18.18 -8.65
C ALA A 347 28.00 19.26 -7.68
N VAL A 348 27.33 19.43 -6.54
CA VAL A 348 27.76 20.35 -5.48
C VAL A 348 29.10 19.90 -4.87
N ALA A 349 29.23 18.60 -4.57
CA ALA A 349 30.46 18.03 -4.03
C ALA A 349 31.63 18.18 -5.01
N LEU A 350 31.41 17.93 -6.30
CA LEU A 350 32.44 18.11 -7.33
C LEU A 350 32.89 19.56 -7.42
N LYS A 351 31.96 20.51 -7.43
CA LYS A 351 32.28 21.94 -7.48
C LYS A 351 33.12 22.39 -6.27
N LEU A 352 32.77 21.91 -5.07
CA LEU A 352 33.55 22.18 -3.86
C LEU A 352 34.97 21.58 -3.95
N GLN A 353 35.09 20.36 -4.48
CA GLN A 353 36.38 19.72 -4.69
C GLN A 353 37.25 20.50 -5.69
N GLU A 354 36.67 20.97 -6.80
CA GLU A 354 37.38 21.79 -7.80
C GLU A 354 37.81 23.16 -7.24
N GLU A 355 37.03 23.75 -6.33
CA GLU A 355 37.40 24.98 -5.64
C GLU A 355 38.56 24.77 -4.68
N LEU A 356 38.55 23.70 -3.89
CA LEU A 356 39.66 23.34 -3.00
C LEU A 356 40.96 23.07 -3.76
N ILE A 357 40.89 22.35 -4.88
CA ILE A 357 42.07 22.09 -5.74
C ILE A 357 42.64 23.41 -6.25
N ARG A 358 41.80 24.33 -6.73
CA ARG A 358 42.25 25.64 -7.22
C ARG A 358 42.89 26.50 -6.12
N GLU A 359 42.34 26.46 -4.91
CA GLU A 359 42.93 27.15 -3.76
C GLU A 359 44.30 26.57 -3.38
N GLU A 360 44.44 25.24 -3.38
CA GLU A 360 45.70 24.56 -3.08
C GLU A 360 46.76 24.85 -4.16
N GLU A 361 46.39 24.80 -5.44
CA GLU A 361 47.28 25.17 -6.56
C GLU A 361 47.75 26.63 -6.46
N ALA A 362 46.84 27.56 -6.13
CA ALA A 362 47.18 28.97 -5.94
C ALA A 362 48.12 29.18 -4.74
N ALA A 363 47.88 28.48 -3.62
CA ALA A 363 48.75 28.52 -2.45
C ALA A 363 50.14 27.95 -2.74
N GLY A 364 50.22 26.83 -3.46
CA GLY A 364 51.47 26.22 -3.88
C GLY A 364 52.29 27.14 -4.78
N LEU A 365 51.65 27.80 -5.75
CA LEU A 365 52.30 28.80 -6.61
C LEU A 365 52.82 30.00 -5.81
N ALA A 366 52.03 30.51 -4.86
CA ALA A 366 52.45 31.60 -3.99
C ALA A 366 53.65 31.21 -3.10
N GLU A 367 53.70 29.97 -2.60
CA GLU A 367 54.84 29.48 -1.82
C GLU A 367 56.11 29.36 -2.68
N ILE A 368 55.99 28.88 -3.93
CA ILE A 368 57.11 28.85 -4.89
C ILE A 368 57.64 30.26 -5.16
N GLU A 369 56.74 31.22 -5.41
CA GLU A 369 57.12 32.62 -5.65
C GLU A 369 57.83 33.24 -4.43
N LEU A 370 57.36 32.92 -3.22
CA LEU A 370 57.95 33.41 -1.98
C LEU A 370 59.33 32.78 -1.71
N LYS A 371 59.52 31.50 -2.03
CA LYS A 371 60.83 30.82 -1.97
C LYS A 371 61.81 31.42 -2.98
N LEU A 372 61.37 31.69 -4.21
CA LEU A 372 62.18 32.37 -5.23
C LEU A 372 62.61 33.77 -4.73
N LYS A 373 61.67 34.60 -4.24
CA LYS A 373 61.98 35.92 -3.69
C LYS A 373 62.95 35.89 -2.50
N LYS A 374 62.93 34.83 -1.68
CA LYS A 374 63.91 34.62 -0.60
C LYS A 374 65.29 34.20 -1.12
N SER A 375 65.36 33.40 -2.18
CA SER A 375 66.62 32.95 -2.79
C SER A 375 67.39 34.05 -3.56
N PHE A 376 66.71 35.14 -3.94
CA PHE A 376 67.30 36.29 -4.63
C PHE A 376 67.59 37.51 -3.72
N ARG A 377 67.51 37.37 -2.40
CA ARG A 377 68.04 38.40 -1.49
C ARG A 377 69.54 38.14 -1.25
N PRO A 378 70.44 39.09 -1.59
CA PRO A 378 71.89 38.94 -1.42
C PRO A 378 72.34 38.86 0.03
#